data_AF-A0A0H5DR07-F1
#
_entry.id   AF-A0A0H5DR07-F1
#
_cell.length_a   1.000
_cell.length_b   1.000
_cell.length_c   1.000
_cell.angle_alpha   90.00
_cell.angle_beta   90.00
_cell.angle_gamma   90.00
#
_symmetry.space_group_name_H-M   'P 1'
#
loop_
_entity.id
_entity.type
_entity.pdbx_description
1 polymer ?
#
loop_
_entity_poly.entity_id
_entity_poly.type
_entity_poly.pdbx_seq_one_letter_code
_entity_poly.pdbx_strand_id
1 'polypeptide(L)'
;MNESLFSSKFLFVAKCFVSLVIISFFAYKYIDRQNTVTAKRREIPELQKKLKTLEEENTRLQYEIDKLENPVNLMRYSRMKQFQHLHYPRESEVITLQEGGGRGR
;
A
#
# COMPACT_ATOMS: atom_id res chain seq x y z
N MET A 1 4.35 2.13 -71.82
CA MET A 1 4.55 3.19 -70.79
C MET A 1 3.66 3.03 -69.54
N ASN A 2 2.65 2.15 -69.52
CA ASN A 2 1.70 2.05 -68.39
C ASN A 2 2.18 1.15 -67.22
N GLU A 3 3.08 0.21 -67.47
CA GLU A 3 3.57 -0.77 -66.46
C GLU A 3 4.45 -0.13 -65.37
N SER A 4 5.34 0.79 -65.75
CA SER A 4 6.22 1.48 -64.79
C SER A 4 5.46 2.43 -63.86
N LEU A 5 4.34 2.98 -64.34
CA LEU A 5 3.47 3.89 -63.61
C LEU A 5 2.55 3.14 -62.63
N PHE A 6 2.23 1.87 -62.91
CA PHE A 6 1.48 1.00 -62.01
C PHE A 6 2.36 0.51 -60.84
N SER A 7 3.61 0.11 -61.13
CA SER A 7 4.57 -0.35 -60.11
C SER A 7 4.93 0.74 -59.10
N SER A 8 5.11 1.99 -59.55
CA SER A 8 5.40 3.12 -58.65
C SER A 8 4.23 3.48 -57.73
N LYS A 9 2.99 3.46 -58.25
CA LYS A 9 1.77 3.64 -57.45
C LYS A 9 1.58 2.51 -56.44
N PHE A 10 1.85 1.27 -56.84
CA PHE A 10 1.79 0.11 -55.95
C PHE A 10 2.83 0.19 -54.81
N LEU A 11 4.06 0.58 -55.12
CA LEU A 11 5.11 0.82 -54.13
C LEU A 11 4.75 1.94 -53.14
N PHE A 12 4.06 2.99 -53.62
CA PHE A 12 3.58 4.07 -52.77
C PHE A 12 2.51 3.58 -51.78
N VAL A 13 1.51 2.83 -52.26
CA VAL A 13 0.46 2.25 -51.41
C VAL A 13 1.04 1.28 -50.38
N ALA A 14 2.00 0.43 -50.79
CA ALA A 14 2.69 -0.48 -49.88
C ALA A 14 3.45 0.28 -48.78
N LYS A 15 4.15 1.38 -49.11
CA LYS A 15 4.84 2.22 -48.14
C LYS A 15 3.89 2.91 -47.16
N CYS A 16 2.74 3.37 -47.62
CA CYS A 16 1.70 3.91 -46.74
C CYS A 16 1.14 2.86 -45.79
N PHE A 17 0.93 1.62 -46.26
CA PHE A 17 0.49 0.53 -45.39
C PHE A 17 1.53 0.20 -44.32
N VAL A 18 2.81 0.12 -44.70
CA VAL A 18 3.89 -0.13 -43.75
C VAL A 18 4.00 0.99 -42.72
N SER A 19 3.87 2.26 -43.13
CA SER A 19 3.93 3.38 -42.19
C SER A 19 2.74 3.37 -41.22
N LEU A 20 1.53 3.03 -41.70
CA LEU A 20 0.35 2.88 -40.84
C LEU A 20 0.55 1.78 -39.80
N VAL A 21 1.08 0.62 -40.19
CA VAL A 21 1.36 -0.49 -39.26
C VAL A 21 2.37 -0.08 -38.19
N ILE A 22 3.44 0.62 -38.59
CA ILE A 22 4.44 1.13 -37.65
C ILE A 22 3.79 2.11 -36.66
N ILE A 23 3.03 3.09 -37.15
CA ILE A 23 2.35 4.08 -36.29
C ILE A 23 1.39 3.39 -35.33
N SER A 24 0.57 2.43 -35.80
CA SER A 24 -0.34 1.66 -34.96
C SER A 24 0.40 0.87 -33.88
N PHE A 25 1.55 0.27 -34.19
CA PHE A 25 2.36 -0.45 -33.22
C PHE A 25 2.92 0.48 -32.13
N PHE A 26 3.46 1.64 -32.53
CA PHE A 26 3.95 2.64 -31.57
C PHE A 26 2.83 3.20 -30.70
N ALA A 27 1.66 3.48 -31.27
CA ALA A 27 0.48 3.92 -30.53
C ALA A 27 0.02 2.87 -29.51
N TYR A 28 -0.01 1.60 -29.89
CA TYR A 28 -0.34 0.49 -28.99
C TYR A 28 0.64 0.41 -27.81
N LYS A 29 1.96 0.45 -28.08
CA LYS A 29 2.98 0.44 -27.02
C LYS A 29 2.88 1.65 -26.09
N TYR A 30 2.53 2.81 -26.62
CA TYR A 30 2.34 4.02 -25.83
C TYR A 30 1.13 3.91 -24.89
N ILE A 31 -0.01 3.43 -25.40
CA ILE A 31 -1.23 3.20 -24.61
C ILE A 31 -0.98 2.14 -23.53
N ASP A 32 -0.32 1.04 -23.88
CA ASP A 32 0.00 -0.03 -22.92
C ASP A 32 0.88 0.49 -21.77
N ARG A 33 1.89 1.30 -22.08
CA ARG A 33 2.71 1.98 -21.07
C ARG A 33 1.86 2.91 -20.20
N GLN A 34 0.95 3.69 -20.78
CA GLN A 34 0.03 4.53 -19.99
C GLN A 34 -0.90 3.70 -19.10
N ASN A 35 -1.37 2.53 -19.56
CA ASN A 35 -2.22 1.64 -18.79
C ASN A 35 -1.51 1.10 -17.56
N THR A 36 -0.23 0.70 -17.68
CA THR A 36 0.55 0.24 -16.51
C THR A 36 0.75 1.32 -15.46
N VAL A 37 1.00 2.57 -15.89
CA VAL A 37 1.14 3.71 -14.97
C VAL A 37 -0.21 4.05 -14.33
N THR A 38 -1.29 4.00 -15.09
CA THR A 38 -2.66 4.23 -14.61
C THR A 38 -3.08 3.18 -13.60
N ALA A 39 -2.77 1.90 -13.85
CA ALA A 39 -3.06 0.81 -12.93
C ALA A 39 -2.37 1.03 -11.57
N LYS A 40 -1.07 1.29 -11.58
CA LYS A 40 -0.31 1.59 -10.35
C LYS A 40 -0.82 2.84 -9.64
N ARG A 41 -1.22 3.88 -10.39
CA ARG A 41 -1.81 5.10 -9.81
C ARG A 41 -3.17 4.88 -9.15
N ARG A 42 -3.91 3.82 -9.52
CA ARG A 42 -5.16 3.44 -8.84
C ARG A 42 -4.91 2.69 -7.53
N GLU A 43 -3.83 1.93 -7.44
CA GLU A 43 -3.49 1.17 -6.23
C GLU A 43 -3.02 2.08 -5.10
N ILE A 44 -2.29 3.17 -5.41
CA ILE A 44 -1.80 4.13 -4.42
C ILE A 44 -2.92 4.71 -3.52
N PRO A 45 -4.01 5.29 -4.03
CA PRO A 45 -5.06 5.86 -3.18
C PRO A 45 -5.81 4.79 -2.39
N GLU A 46 -5.97 3.58 -2.93
CA GLU A 46 -6.56 2.44 -2.22
C GLU A 46 -5.70 2.04 -1.01
N LEU A 47 -4.38 1.93 -1.20
CA LEU A 47 -3.44 1.64 -0.11
C LEU A 47 -3.39 2.76 0.92
N GLN A 48 -3.40 4.03 0.48
CA GLN A 48 -3.43 5.19 1.39
C GLN A 48 -4.68 5.22 2.26
N LYS A 49 -5.84 4.89 1.70
CA LYS A 49 -7.08 4.76 2.49
C LYS A 49 -6.94 3.67 3.56
N LYS A 50 -6.43 2.50 3.19
CA LYS A 50 -6.23 1.39 4.12
C LYS A 50 -5.27 1.77 5.25
N LEU A 51 -4.13 2.39 4.92
CA LEU A 51 -3.17 2.86 5.93
C LEU A 51 -3.82 3.85 6.89
N LYS A 52 -4.55 4.84 6.36
CA LYS A 52 -5.25 5.82 7.18
C LYS A 52 -6.26 5.17 8.12
N THR A 53 -7.04 4.20 7.65
CA THR A 53 -7.97 3.45 8.51
C THR A 53 -7.24 2.70 9.62
N LEU A 54 -6.11 2.04 9.32
CA LEU A 54 -5.31 1.37 10.33
C LEU A 54 -4.71 2.35 11.35
N GLU A 55 -4.26 3.53 10.91
CA GLU A 55 -3.73 4.57 11.80
C GLU A 55 -4.83 5.11 12.74
N GLU A 56 -6.03 5.32 12.23
CA GLU A 56 -7.19 5.74 13.02
C GLU A 56 -7.58 4.65 14.04
N GLU A 57 -7.58 3.38 13.65
CA GLU A 57 -7.82 2.26 14.55
C GLU A 57 -6.75 2.14 15.63
N ASN A 58 -5.47 2.24 15.28
CA ASN A 58 -4.38 2.24 16.25
C ASN A 58 -4.50 3.41 17.23
N THR A 59 -4.82 4.60 16.74
CA THR A 59 -5.01 5.78 17.60
C THR A 59 -6.19 5.57 18.56
N ARG A 60 -7.29 4.99 18.07
CA ARG A 60 -8.44 4.65 18.90
C ARG A 60 -8.08 3.60 19.95
N LEU A 61 -7.39 2.53 19.56
CA LEU A 61 -6.97 1.45 20.47
C LEU A 61 -6.01 1.99 21.52
N GLN A 62 -5.05 2.82 21.13
CA GLN A 62 -4.14 3.48 22.06
C GLN A 62 -4.91 4.33 23.08
N TYR A 63 -5.89 5.13 22.62
CA TYR A 63 -6.75 5.89 23.52
C TYR A 63 -7.55 4.99 24.48
N GLU A 64 -8.06 3.85 24.01
CA GLU A 64 -8.75 2.87 24.85
C GLU A 64 -7.80 2.25 25.90
N ILE A 65 -6.56 1.94 25.51
CA ILE A 65 -5.50 1.48 26.41
C ILE A 65 -5.21 2.53 27.48
N ASP A 66 -4.91 3.77 27.07
CA ASP A 66 -4.59 4.87 27.99
C ASP A 66 -5.72 5.11 28.99
N LYS A 67 -6.97 4.97 28.54
CA LYS A 67 -8.15 5.06 29.40
C LYS A 67 -8.21 3.89 30.39
N LEU A 68 -7.91 2.67 29.98
CA LEU A 68 -7.90 1.50 30.87
C LEU A 68 -6.75 1.55 31.88
N GLU A 69 -5.57 2.00 31.44
CA GLU A 69 -4.36 2.14 32.24
C GLU A 69 -4.41 3.34 33.20
N ASN A 70 -5.43 4.19 33.10
CA ASN A 70 -5.63 5.26 34.05
C ASN A 70 -5.71 4.68 35.48
N PRO A 71 -4.87 5.14 36.42
CA PRO A 71 -4.77 4.58 37.76
C PRO A 71 -6.10 4.60 38.52
N VAL A 72 -6.97 5.56 38.25
CA VAL A 72 -8.32 5.62 38.84
C VAL A 72 -9.18 4.46 38.34
N ASN A 73 -9.08 4.10 37.06
CA ASN A 73 -9.81 2.98 36.49
C ASN A 73 -9.23 1.64 36.96
N LEU A 74 -7.90 1.51 37.01
CA LEU A 74 -7.22 0.33 37.56
C LEU A 74 -7.61 0.08 39.03
N MET A 75 -7.62 1.12 39.86
CA MET A 75 -8.09 1.03 41.25
C MET A 75 -9.57 0.66 41.37
N ARG A 76 -10.40 1.04 40.39
CA ARG A 76 -11.80 0.65 40.35
C ARG A 76 -11.94 -0.82 39.96
N TYR A 77 -11.18 -1.30 38.97
CA TYR A 77 -11.20 -2.69 38.54
C TYR A 77 -10.68 -3.64 39.62
N SER A 78 -9.63 -3.28 40.35
CA SER A 78 -9.09 -4.11 41.46
C SER A 78 -10.10 -4.34 42.60
N ARG A 79 -11.10 -3.46 42.74
CA ARG A 79 -12.17 -3.59 43.74
C ARG A 79 -13.34 -4.44 43.28
N MET A 80 -13.44 -4.76 41.99
CA MET A 80 -14.52 -5.61 41.46
C MET A 80 -14.23 -7.08 41.72
N LYS A 81 -15.23 -7.83 42.22
CA LYS A 81 -15.10 -9.27 42.52
C LYS A 81 -14.56 -10.09 41.34
N GLN A 82 -14.92 -9.73 40.12
CA GLN A 82 -14.49 -10.43 38.90
C GLN A 82 -12.98 -10.35 38.63
N PHE A 83 -12.28 -9.34 39.15
CA PHE A 83 -10.84 -9.16 38.97
C PHE A 83 -10.03 -9.46 40.24
N GLN A 84 -10.65 -10.00 41.29
CA GLN A 84 -9.95 -10.35 42.54
C GLN A 84 -8.87 -11.42 42.38
N HIS A 85 -8.93 -12.20 41.29
CA HIS A 85 -7.92 -13.20 40.96
C HIS A 85 -6.67 -12.60 40.29
N LEU A 86 -6.71 -11.35 39.80
CA LEU A 86 -5.52 -10.64 39.34
C LEU A 86 -4.77 -10.11 40.57
N HIS A 87 -3.77 -10.85 41.00
CA HIS A 87 -2.79 -10.36 41.97
C HIS A 87 -1.72 -9.54 41.25
N TYR A 88 -1.27 -8.46 41.91
CA TYR A 88 -0.08 -7.75 41.47
C TYR A 88 1.10 -8.74 41.58
N PRO A 89 1.84 -8.98 40.47
CA PRO A 89 2.97 -9.90 40.52
C PRO A 89 3.97 -9.39 41.54
N ARG A 90 4.52 -10.32 42.34
CA ARG A 90 5.59 -9.98 43.28
C ARG A 90 6.84 -9.65 42.47
N GLU A 91 7.75 -8.83 43.01
CA GLU A 91 9.00 -8.47 42.31
C GLU A 91 9.81 -9.71 41.86
N SER A 92 9.67 -10.83 42.58
CA SER A 92 10.26 -12.14 42.23
C SER A 92 9.68 -12.82 40.99
N GLU A 93 8.53 -12.37 40.50
CA GLU A 93 7.80 -12.92 39.35
C GLU A 93 7.94 -12.05 38.09
N VAL A 94 8.53 -10.85 38.22
CA VAL A 94 8.71 -9.90 37.12
C VAL A 94 10.08 -10.10 36.49
N ILE A 95 10.12 -10.64 35.28
CA ILE A 95 11.34 -10.74 34.47
C ILE A 95 11.41 -9.51 33.57
N THR A 96 12.21 -8.52 33.96
CA THR A 96 12.52 -7.36 33.11
C THR A 96 13.57 -7.72 32.07
N LEU A 97 13.15 -7.82 30.81
CA LEU A 97 14.07 -7.95 29.68
C LEU A 97 14.74 -6.59 29.46
N GLN A 98 16.04 -6.50 29.76
CA GLN A 98 16.85 -5.35 29.39
C GLN A 98 16.97 -5.35 27.87
N GLU A 99 16.28 -4.43 27.20
CA GLU A 99 16.41 -4.26 25.75
C GLU A 99 17.81 -3.73 25.47
N GLY A 100 18.72 -4.67 25.15
CA GLY A 100 20.10 -4.38 24.79
C GLY A 100 20.13 -3.42 23.61
N GLY A 101 20.63 -2.21 23.87
CA GLY A 101 20.64 -1.10 22.93
C GLY A 101 21.33 -1.45 21.61
N GLY A 102 20.53 -1.67 20.57
CA GLY A 102 20.97 -1.63 19.18
C GLY A 102 21.18 -0.17 18.73
N ARG A 103 22.22 0.48 19.24
CA ARG A 103 22.74 1.74 18.68
C ARG A 103 24.17 1.53 18.20
N GLY A 104 24.33 1.52 16.87
CA GLY A 104 25.58 1.84 16.20
C GLY A 104 26.37 0.65 15.65
N ARG A 105 26.13 0.34 14.37
CA ARG A 105 27.13 0.45 13.29
C ARG A 105 26.45 0.33 11.93
#